data_AF-K2H9K1-F1
#
_entry.id   AF-K2H9K1-F1
#
_cell.length_a   1.000
_cell.length_b   1.000
_cell.length_c   1.000
_cell.angle_alpha   90.00
_cell.angle_beta   90.00
_cell.angle_gamma   90.00
#
_symmetry.space_group_name_H-M   'P 1'
#
loop_
_entity.id
_entity.type
_entity.pdbx_description
1 polymer ?
#
loop_
_entity_poly.entity_id
_entity_poly.type
_entity_poly.pdbx_seq_one_letter_code
_entity_poly.pdbx_strand_id
1 'polypeptide(L)'
;MDKAVQDVDEGLTQPVLPTSFVTPYQLPRYCQYNRGTCWALATIGLLEQSYRDNGIRKGFLKENEYLRLSPQAYAIDVLNQCALHPEACPGKQGIDNSTEGGYVEWLYAFTDLYDKVIPESACPYAQENEGQWECVDKEKKQASNPIKFNVTSITTKRNIYDVKKLLVDTNKPVAFDSSLIIGQYAIPTAGHEMLRAFVKNVDNCPNSNNEECMYLEQHEMNPDGEFFIEDTKAASEGGHAMNIVGYNDHFVNKDGTKGAFIVRNSWLEAVYDYDANQWIFPEEKQRKKFNVKANKLPPPTPRNYYRGSHSSKYIMQEISEWDERILCPNPNNIQNWDSCVNLAVGPTKQGVRQNIPDSSACFNQTFMMEYAKNYRRPMEFRCLNQFTSELCSEEDLDGSRFFLTHKSQSIHNPNLVNFCMLRVNKTDITQQKEFCANDVPFDYVEFLFMPTREYMDLLQNNEDYCGFHIWPYSYIERNQKYRGFFDVIHFDITWDDRSYLANKEKGFDYQTLSKEIH
;
A
#
# COMPACT_ATOMS: atom_id res chain seq x y z
N MET A 1 58.14 29.26 -7.69
CA MET A 1 57.46 28.24 -6.87
C MET A 1 56.03 28.21 -7.35
N ASP A 2 55.66 27.14 -8.04
CA ASP A 2 54.42 26.42 -7.81
C ASP A 2 54.18 25.45 -8.96
N LYS A 3 54.25 24.16 -8.60
CA LYS A 3 53.80 23.03 -9.38
C LYS A 3 52.28 23.12 -9.46
N ALA A 4 51.74 23.46 -10.62
CA ALA A 4 50.35 23.16 -10.93
C ALA A 4 50.26 21.68 -11.33
N VAL A 5 49.49 20.96 -10.53
CA VAL A 5 49.06 19.57 -10.69
C VAL A 5 48.34 19.44 -12.03
N GLN A 6 48.90 18.64 -12.95
CA GLN A 6 48.14 17.99 -14.01
C GLN A 6 47.75 16.62 -13.47
N ASP A 7 46.57 16.50 -12.89
CA ASP A 7 45.90 15.22 -12.68
C ASP A 7 44.70 15.16 -13.63
N VAL A 8 44.92 14.36 -14.68
CA VAL A 8 44.01 13.44 -15.38
C VAL A 8 42.52 13.58 -15.04
N ASP A 9 41.79 14.27 -15.92
CA ASP A 9 40.35 14.15 -16.08
C ASP A 9 40.07 13.00 -17.08
N GLU A 10 40.19 11.76 -16.61
CA GLU A 10 39.68 10.59 -17.32
C GLU A 10 38.19 10.47 -17.00
N GLY A 11 37.36 10.87 -17.97
CA GLY A 11 35.91 10.82 -17.89
C GLY A 11 35.38 9.43 -17.53
N LEU A 12 34.81 9.32 -16.32
CA LEU A 12 34.02 8.19 -15.88
C LEU A 12 32.65 8.22 -16.57
N THR A 13 32.54 7.62 -17.76
CA THR A 13 31.22 7.26 -18.30
C THR A 13 30.63 6.16 -17.42
N GLN A 14 29.57 6.47 -16.67
CA GLN A 14 28.88 5.48 -15.84
C GLN A 14 28.40 4.30 -16.71
N PRO A 15 28.53 3.04 -16.24
CA PRO A 15 28.08 1.89 -17.00
C PRO A 15 26.58 1.98 -17.29
N VAL A 16 26.20 1.63 -18.52
CA VAL A 16 24.81 1.65 -18.97
C VAL A 16 24.07 0.48 -18.31
N LEU A 17 23.07 0.78 -17.49
CA LEU A 17 22.17 -0.20 -16.88
C LEU A 17 20.99 -0.50 -17.84
N PRO A 18 20.34 -1.67 -17.72
CA PRO A 18 19.03 -1.90 -18.34
C PRO A 18 18.05 -0.77 -18.00
N THR A 19 17.14 -0.44 -18.91
CA THR A 19 16.10 0.58 -18.65
C THR A 19 14.99 0.07 -17.75
N SER A 20 14.85 -1.24 -17.61
CA SER A 20 13.99 -1.88 -16.63
C SER A 20 14.61 -3.19 -16.15
N PHE A 21 14.30 -3.56 -14.91
CA PHE A 21 14.81 -4.77 -14.29
C PHE A 21 13.90 -5.17 -13.13
N VAL A 22 13.64 -6.47 -12.99
CA VAL A 22 12.95 -7.04 -11.84
C VAL A 22 13.70 -8.29 -11.39
N THR A 23 13.81 -8.46 -10.08
CA THR A 23 14.49 -9.62 -9.51
C THR A 23 13.67 -10.88 -9.77
N PRO A 24 14.29 -12.06 -9.91
CA PRO A 24 13.56 -13.30 -10.13
C PRO A 24 12.84 -13.76 -8.85
N TYR A 25 11.91 -14.70 -9.00
CA TYR A 25 11.27 -15.45 -7.91
C TYR A 25 10.46 -14.61 -6.92
N GLN A 26 9.75 -13.59 -7.40
CA GLN A 26 8.91 -12.73 -6.55
C GLN A 26 8.02 -13.55 -5.61
N LEU A 27 7.99 -13.13 -4.34
CA LEU A 27 7.16 -13.74 -3.32
C LEU A 27 5.86 -12.93 -3.16
N PRO A 28 4.76 -13.61 -2.76
CA PRO A 28 3.55 -12.89 -2.38
C PRO A 28 3.84 -11.93 -1.22
N ARG A 29 3.04 -10.87 -1.13
CA ARG A 29 3.23 -9.82 -0.10
C ARG A 29 3.07 -10.35 1.33
N TYR A 30 3.48 -9.52 2.27
CA TYR A 30 3.15 -9.65 3.69
C TYR A 30 2.12 -8.62 4.13
N CYS A 31 1.54 -8.82 5.31
CA CYS A 31 0.66 -7.87 5.95
C CYS A 31 1.12 -7.59 7.39
N GLN A 32 1.46 -6.32 7.69
CA GLN A 32 1.76 -5.86 9.04
C GLN A 32 0.51 -5.59 9.87
N TYR A 33 -0.67 -5.54 9.24
CA TYR A 33 -1.96 -5.17 9.84
C TYR A 33 -1.86 -3.81 10.55
N ASN A 34 -2.45 -3.66 11.72
CA ASN A 34 -2.45 -2.40 12.48
C ASN A 34 -1.21 -2.25 13.38
N ARG A 35 -0.09 -2.88 13.00
CA ARG A 35 1.16 -2.84 13.77
C ARG A 35 2.27 -2.11 13.03
N GLY A 36 3.09 -1.37 13.77
CA GLY A 36 4.29 -0.68 13.27
C GLY A 36 5.51 -1.59 13.01
N THR A 37 5.35 -2.79 12.44
CA THR A 37 6.40 -3.82 12.31
C THR A 37 7.01 -3.93 10.91
N CYS A 38 6.79 -2.94 10.04
CA CYS A 38 7.29 -2.92 8.66
C CYS A 38 8.78 -3.27 8.55
N TRP A 39 9.62 -2.82 9.48
CA TRP A 39 11.05 -3.13 9.55
C TRP A 39 11.33 -4.64 9.65
N ALA A 40 10.55 -5.37 10.45
CA ALA A 40 10.66 -6.82 10.60
C ALA A 40 10.21 -7.53 9.32
N LEU A 41 9.11 -7.09 8.72
CA LEU A 41 8.58 -7.66 7.49
C LEU A 41 9.49 -7.40 6.29
N ALA A 42 10.08 -6.22 6.18
CA ALA A 42 11.06 -5.89 5.15
C ALA A 42 12.32 -6.75 5.29
N THR A 43 12.78 -7.00 6.52
CA THR A 43 13.92 -7.89 6.80
C THR A 43 13.60 -9.34 6.43
N ILE A 44 12.47 -9.87 6.90
CA ILE A 44 12.00 -11.22 6.57
C ILE A 44 11.83 -11.38 5.06
N GLY A 45 11.30 -10.36 4.39
CA GLY A 45 11.15 -10.35 2.93
C GLY A 45 12.49 -10.49 2.18
N LEU A 46 13.60 -9.97 2.71
CA LEU A 46 14.93 -10.22 2.15
C LEU A 46 15.43 -11.64 2.42
N LEU A 47 15.23 -12.13 3.64
CA LEU A 47 15.63 -13.48 4.04
C LEU A 47 14.93 -14.53 3.17
N GLU A 48 13.62 -14.42 2.98
CA GLU A 48 12.86 -15.37 2.17
C GLU A 48 13.25 -15.35 0.71
N GLN A 49 13.44 -14.15 0.14
CA GLN A 49 13.87 -14.06 -1.24
C GLN A 49 15.24 -14.71 -1.41
N SER A 50 16.17 -14.45 -0.47
CA SER A 50 17.49 -15.07 -0.49
C SER A 50 17.44 -16.58 -0.27
N TYR A 51 16.54 -17.08 0.58
CA TYR A 51 16.33 -18.50 0.82
C TYR A 51 15.83 -19.18 -0.46
N ARG A 52 14.80 -18.59 -1.09
CA ARG A 52 14.23 -19.11 -2.33
C ARG A 52 15.25 -19.13 -3.47
N ASP A 53 15.96 -18.02 -3.70
CA ASP A 53 16.99 -17.93 -4.74
C ASP A 53 18.10 -18.97 -4.53
N ASN A 54 18.64 -19.10 -3.30
CA ASN A 54 19.66 -20.09 -3.00
C ASN A 54 19.13 -21.53 -3.17
N GLY A 55 17.92 -21.81 -2.68
CA GLY A 55 17.29 -23.11 -2.80
C GLY A 55 17.07 -23.54 -4.26
N ILE A 56 16.57 -22.65 -5.11
CA ILE A 56 16.36 -22.93 -6.54
C ILE A 56 17.71 -23.15 -7.25
N ARG A 57 18.69 -22.27 -7.04
CA ARG A 57 20.02 -22.39 -7.68
C ARG A 57 20.74 -23.69 -7.32
N LYS A 58 20.54 -24.20 -6.10
CA LYS A 58 21.11 -25.47 -5.64
C LYS A 58 20.23 -26.69 -5.97
N GLY A 59 19.03 -26.50 -6.51
CA GLY A 59 18.08 -27.57 -6.81
C GLY A 59 17.39 -28.16 -5.57
N PHE A 60 17.36 -27.42 -4.45
CA PHE A 60 16.70 -27.80 -3.21
C PHE A 60 15.24 -27.39 -3.13
N LEU A 61 14.83 -26.41 -3.95
CA LEU A 61 13.45 -25.93 -4.11
C LEU A 61 13.09 -25.86 -5.60
N LYS A 62 11.80 -26.06 -5.90
CA LYS A 62 11.25 -25.77 -7.24
C LYS A 62 11.00 -24.28 -7.42
N GLU A 63 10.86 -23.84 -8.66
CA GLU A 63 10.62 -22.42 -8.97
C GLU A 63 9.32 -21.88 -8.37
N ASN A 64 8.29 -22.71 -8.22
CA ASN A 64 7.02 -22.33 -7.62
C ASN A 64 6.98 -22.51 -6.10
N GLU A 65 8.04 -23.05 -5.48
CA GLU A 65 8.10 -23.29 -4.04
C GLU A 65 8.70 -22.08 -3.31
N TYR A 66 8.15 -21.76 -2.14
CA TYR A 66 8.70 -20.75 -1.24
C TYR A 66 8.40 -21.07 0.23
N LEU A 67 9.20 -20.51 1.13
CA LEU A 67 9.06 -20.65 2.58
C LEU A 67 8.66 -19.31 3.19
N ARG A 68 7.68 -19.31 4.10
CA ARG A 68 7.37 -18.17 4.96
C ARG A 68 8.08 -18.28 6.31
N LEU A 69 8.78 -17.23 6.70
CA LEU A 69 9.50 -17.07 7.95
C LEU A 69 8.72 -16.13 8.85
N SER A 70 8.77 -16.35 10.15
CA SER A 70 7.92 -15.62 11.09
C SER A 70 8.47 -14.23 11.42
N PRO A 71 7.81 -13.12 11.01
CA PRO A 71 8.19 -11.78 11.44
C PRO A 71 7.97 -11.58 12.95
N GLN A 72 7.01 -12.33 13.52
CA GLN A 72 6.65 -12.30 14.93
C GLN A 72 7.80 -12.74 15.84
N ALA A 73 8.31 -13.96 15.65
CA ALA A 73 9.48 -14.47 16.38
C ALA A 73 10.71 -13.58 16.16
N TYR A 74 10.95 -13.14 14.92
CA TYR A 74 12.08 -12.26 14.60
C TYR A 74 12.02 -10.94 15.37
N ALA A 75 10.86 -10.26 15.39
CA ALA A 75 10.69 -9.01 16.11
C ALA A 75 10.91 -9.17 17.62
N ILE A 76 10.39 -10.25 18.21
CA ILE A 76 10.62 -10.58 19.63
C ILE A 76 12.12 -10.76 19.91
N ASP A 77 12.83 -11.52 19.08
CA ASP A 77 14.25 -11.80 19.30
C ASP A 77 15.14 -10.58 19.14
N VAL A 78 14.87 -9.73 18.16
CA VAL A 78 15.59 -8.47 17.98
C VAL A 78 15.40 -7.57 19.20
N LEU A 79 14.18 -7.46 19.73
CA LEU A 79 13.96 -6.66 20.93
C LEU A 79 14.58 -7.25 22.19
N ASN A 80 14.64 -8.58 22.29
CA ASN A 80 15.42 -9.23 23.34
C ASN A 80 16.91 -8.88 23.21
N GLN A 81 17.45 -8.80 22.00
CA GLN A 81 18.83 -8.33 21.76
C GLN A 81 19.00 -6.85 22.10
N CYS A 82 18.07 -5.98 21.72
CA CYS A 82 18.09 -4.57 22.11
C CYS A 82 18.06 -4.38 23.63
N ALA A 83 17.36 -5.24 24.38
CA ALA A 83 17.34 -5.19 25.85
C ALA A 83 18.70 -5.55 26.46
N LEU A 84 19.47 -6.42 25.80
CA LEU A 84 20.84 -6.79 26.20
C LEU A 84 21.87 -5.77 25.72
N HIS A 85 21.61 -5.10 24.60
CA HIS A 85 22.50 -4.17 23.89
C HIS A 85 21.82 -2.82 23.65
N PRO A 86 21.50 -2.05 24.72
CA PRO A 86 20.78 -0.79 24.59
C PRO A 86 21.50 0.25 23.73
N GLU A 87 22.83 0.16 23.60
CA GLU A 87 23.67 0.99 22.73
C GLU A 87 23.39 0.78 21.23
N ALA A 88 22.95 -0.41 20.83
CA ALA A 88 22.62 -0.74 19.44
C ALA A 88 21.20 -0.30 19.06
N CYS A 89 20.36 0.00 20.05
CA CYS A 89 18.97 0.44 19.88
C CYS A 89 18.70 1.75 20.65
N PRO A 90 19.39 2.85 20.33
CA PRO A 90 19.20 4.13 21.02
C PRO A 90 17.76 4.62 20.82
N GLY A 91 17.14 5.15 21.88
CA GLY A 91 15.75 5.61 21.84
C GLY A 91 14.70 4.50 21.97
N LYS A 92 15.09 3.22 21.93
CA LYS A 92 14.25 2.07 22.35
C LYS A 92 14.31 1.81 23.85
N GLN A 93 15.27 2.44 24.53
CA GLN A 93 15.39 2.49 25.97
C GLN A 93 14.16 3.22 26.55
N GLY A 94 13.14 2.46 26.93
CA GLY A 94 11.87 3.00 27.44
C GLY A 94 10.75 3.16 26.42
N ILE A 95 10.83 2.54 25.24
CA ILE A 95 9.65 2.35 24.39
C ILE A 95 8.77 1.25 25.02
N ASP A 96 7.47 1.55 25.15
CA ASP A 96 6.43 0.81 25.88
C ASP A 96 6.29 -0.66 25.48
N ASN A 97 7.17 -1.55 25.96
CA ASN A 97 7.07 -3.01 25.81
C ASN A 97 6.43 -3.45 24.47
N SER A 98 6.92 -2.88 23.35
CA SER A 98 6.27 -2.96 22.05
C SER A 98 7.27 -3.32 20.96
N THR A 99 6.84 -4.22 20.09
CA THR A 99 7.51 -4.70 18.86
C THR A 99 7.44 -3.72 17.69
N GLU A 100 6.72 -2.61 17.85
CA GLU A 100 6.57 -1.59 16.82
C GLU A 100 7.79 -0.67 16.72
N GLY A 101 8.15 -0.30 15.50
CA GLY A 101 9.27 0.58 15.16
C GLY A 101 10.62 -0.13 15.29
N GLY A 102 11.45 -0.05 14.26
CA GLY A 102 12.76 -0.67 14.23
C GLY A 102 13.47 -0.39 12.92
N TYR A 103 14.62 -1.03 12.72
CA TYR A 103 15.50 -0.81 11.58
C TYR A 103 15.87 -2.14 10.94
N VAL A 104 16.01 -2.15 9.62
CA VAL A 104 16.38 -3.38 8.88
C VAL A 104 17.82 -3.80 9.20
N GLU A 105 18.71 -2.83 9.46
CA GLU A 105 20.12 -3.06 9.77
C GLU A 105 20.36 -3.81 11.09
N TRP A 106 19.35 -3.92 11.96
CA TRP A 106 19.45 -4.70 13.19
C TRP A 106 19.75 -6.18 12.95
N LEU A 107 19.37 -6.72 11.79
CA LEU A 107 19.80 -8.07 11.42
C LEU A 107 21.33 -8.18 11.37
N TYR A 108 22.02 -7.18 10.82
CA TYR A 108 23.48 -7.16 10.76
C TYR A 108 24.11 -6.90 12.13
N ALA A 109 23.47 -6.08 12.97
CA ALA A 109 23.97 -5.77 14.32
C ALA A 109 23.95 -6.99 15.26
N PHE A 110 22.98 -7.89 15.10
CA PHE A 110 22.77 -9.01 16.01
C PHE A 110 22.99 -10.36 15.34
N THR A 111 24.25 -10.83 15.34
CA THR A 111 24.63 -12.13 14.77
C THR A 111 23.96 -13.32 15.45
N ASP A 112 23.54 -13.16 16.70
CA ASP A 112 22.80 -14.15 17.50
C ASP A 112 21.40 -14.47 16.95
N LEU A 113 20.96 -13.79 15.89
CA LEU A 113 19.68 -14.03 15.22
C LEU A 113 19.77 -15.06 14.08
N TYR A 114 20.98 -15.39 13.63
CA TYR A 114 21.19 -16.11 12.36
C TYR A 114 20.75 -17.57 12.35
N ASP A 115 20.43 -18.15 13.51
CA ASP A 115 19.83 -19.47 13.69
C ASP A 115 18.50 -19.45 14.47
N LYS A 116 17.97 -18.25 14.75
CA LYS A 116 16.72 -18.06 15.52
C LYS A 116 15.48 -17.85 14.66
N VAL A 117 15.64 -17.50 13.39
CA VAL A 117 14.49 -17.30 12.48
C VAL A 117 13.82 -18.64 12.20
N ILE A 118 12.53 -18.73 12.52
CA ILE A 118 11.70 -19.94 12.40
C ILE A 118 10.58 -19.74 11.37
N PRO A 119 9.96 -20.82 10.84
CA PRO A 119 8.82 -20.73 9.93
C PRO A 119 7.59 -20.05 10.54
N GLU A 120 6.75 -19.43 9.71
CA GLU A 120 5.51 -18.75 10.13
C GLU A 120 4.56 -19.68 10.92
N SER A 121 4.33 -20.91 10.45
CA SER A 121 3.53 -21.93 11.19
C SER A 121 4.07 -22.29 12.57
N ALA A 122 5.34 -22.02 12.86
CA ALA A 122 5.90 -22.22 14.20
C ALA A 122 5.54 -21.06 15.15
N CYS A 123 5.34 -19.86 14.62
CA CYS A 123 5.03 -18.66 15.40
C CYS A 123 4.21 -17.68 14.55
N PRO A 124 2.88 -17.89 14.46
CA PRO A 124 2.03 -17.08 13.61
C PRO A 124 2.03 -15.61 14.00
N TYR A 125 1.94 -14.74 13.00
CA TYR A 125 1.92 -13.30 13.17
C TYR A 125 0.62 -12.81 13.84
N ALA A 126 0.77 -12.04 14.93
CA ALA A 126 -0.34 -11.36 15.58
C ALA A 126 -0.74 -10.12 14.76
N GLN A 127 -2.03 -10.03 14.39
CA GLN A 127 -2.55 -8.92 13.57
C GLN A 127 -2.66 -7.60 14.35
N GLU A 128 -2.82 -7.68 15.66
CA GLU A 128 -2.94 -6.52 16.56
C GLU A 128 -1.81 -6.50 17.58
N ASN A 129 -1.71 -5.40 18.32
CA ASN A 129 -0.70 -5.26 19.38
C ASN A 129 -1.00 -6.19 20.58
N GLU A 130 -2.26 -6.58 20.78
CA GLU A 130 -2.61 -7.72 21.64
C GLU A 130 -1.99 -9.00 21.07
N GLY A 131 -1.17 -9.68 21.87
CA GLY A 131 -0.46 -10.89 21.43
C GLY A 131 0.87 -10.64 20.72
N GLN A 132 1.33 -9.38 20.63
CA GLN A 132 2.61 -9.05 19.99
C GLN A 132 3.86 -9.71 20.62
N TRP A 133 3.75 -10.28 21.81
CA TRP A 133 4.82 -11.05 22.48
C TRP A 133 4.53 -12.55 22.52
N GLU A 134 3.42 -12.99 21.94
CA GLU A 134 3.00 -14.38 21.99
C GLU A 134 3.71 -15.19 20.91
N CYS A 135 4.39 -16.24 21.36
CA CYS A 135 5.04 -17.22 20.52
C CYS A 135 5.27 -18.49 21.36
N VAL A 136 4.26 -19.37 21.41
CA VAL A 136 4.28 -20.52 22.34
C VAL A 136 5.47 -21.43 22.06
N ASP A 137 6.22 -21.79 23.09
CA ASP A 137 7.40 -22.66 23.05
C ASP A 137 8.49 -22.18 22.05
N LYS A 138 8.62 -20.86 21.83
CA LYS A 138 9.57 -20.27 20.86
C LYS A 138 10.99 -20.82 21.04
N GLU A 139 11.53 -20.77 22.25
CA GLU A 139 12.91 -21.19 22.55
C GLU A 139 13.11 -22.69 22.25
N LYS A 140 12.11 -23.52 22.54
CA LYS A 140 12.16 -24.96 22.25
C LYS A 140 12.13 -25.21 20.74
N LYS A 141 11.28 -24.49 20.01
CA LYS A 141 11.19 -24.57 18.54
C LYS A 141 12.49 -24.11 17.88
N GLN A 142 13.10 -23.04 18.39
CA GLN A 142 14.39 -22.52 17.95
C GLN A 142 15.53 -23.51 18.21
N ALA A 143 15.55 -24.17 19.37
CA ALA A 143 16.60 -25.14 19.71
C ALA A 143 16.70 -26.32 18.73
N SER A 144 15.59 -26.71 18.10
CA SER A 144 15.54 -27.76 17.08
C SER A 144 15.37 -27.23 15.64
N ASN A 145 15.49 -25.92 15.43
CA ASN A 145 15.26 -25.29 14.13
C ASN A 145 16.41 -25.60 13.15
N PRO A 146 16.15 -26.15 11.95
CA PRO A 146 17.20 -26.40 10.97
C PRO A 146 17.69 -25.11 10.28
N ILE A 147 16.86 -24.06 10.24
CA ILE A 147 17.14 -22.83 9.50
C ILE A 147 18.37 -22.14 10.09
N LYS A 148 19.38 -21.94 9.25
CA LYS A 148 20.59 -21.20 9.60
C LYS A 148 21.14 -20.46 8.39
N PHE A 149 21.45 -19.19 8.59
CA PHE A 149 22.12 -18.37 7.59
C PHE A 149 23.31 -17.64 8.22
N ASN A 150 23.97 -16.82 7.42
CA ASN A 150 24.95 -15.86 7.88
C ASN A 150 24.85 -14.62 6.99
N VAL A 151 24.94 -13.43 7.58
CA VAL A 151 25.09 -12.18 6.84
C VAL A 151 26.57 -11.82 6.82
N THR A 152 27.19 -11.86 5.65
CA THR A 152 28.65 -11.64 5.52
C THR A 152 29.01 -10.17 5.34
N SER A 153 28.07 -9.38 4.81
CA SER A 153 28.25 -7.95 4.53
C SER A 153 26.92 -7.24 4.46
N ILE A 154 26.96 -5.94 4.76
CA ILE A 154 25.88 -4.98 4.54
C ILE A 154 26.37 -3.90 3.56
N THR A 155 25.52 -3.56 2.58
CA THR A 155 25.76 -2.47 1.63
C THR A 155 24.62 -1.47 1.72
N THR A 156 24.92 -0.18 1.81
CA THR A 156 23.91 0.89 1.82
C THR A 156 24.06 1.84 0.65
N LYS A 157 22.93 2.26 0.05
CA LYS A 157 22.86 3.18 -1.09
C LYS A 157 21.75 4.21 -0.89
N ARG A 158 21.87 5.38 -1.53
CA ARG A 158 20.93 6.50 -1.35
C ARG A 158 20.48 7.19 -2.64
N ASN A 159 21.19 6.97 -3.75
CA ASN A 159 20.83 7.55 -5.05
C ASN A 159 20.26 6.49 -5.99
N ILE A 160 19.40 6.93 -6.90
CA ILE A 160 18.66 6.05 -7.81
C ILE A 160 19.60 5.16 -8.64
N TYR A 161 20.66 5.73 -9.22
CA TYR A 161 21.58 4.98 -10.08
C TYR A 161 22.27 3.83 -9.34
N ASP A 162 22.83 4.10 -8.16
CA ASP A 162 23.52 3.08 -7.39
C ASP A 162 22.59 1.99 -6.87
N VAL A 163 21.34 2.33 -6.56
CA VAL A 163 20.31 1.35 -6.16
C VAL A 163 19.98 0.44 -7.33
N LYS A 164 19.77 1.01 -8.53
CA LYS A 164 19.57 0.21 -9.77
C LYS A 164 20.76 -0.69 -10.04
N LYS A 165 21.98 -0.15 -9.93
CA LYS A 165 23.21 -0.92 -10.12
C LYS A 165 23.30 -2.07 -9.12
N LEU A 166 22.99 -1.81 -7.84
CA LEU A 166 22.99 -2.83 -6.80
C LEU A 166 21.98 -3.96 -7.09
N LEU A 167 20.76 -3.62 -7.52
CA LEU A 167 19.75 -4.59 -7.94
C LEU A 167 20.25 -5.47 -9.11
N VAL A 168 20.83 -4.86 -10.14
CA VAL A 168 21.32 -5.56 -11.33
C VAL A 168 22.54 -6.44 -11.02
N ASP A 169 23.52 -5.90 -10.28
CA ASP A 169 24.77 -6.60 -9.95
C ASP A 169 24.51 -7.81 -9.05
N THR A 170 23.61 -7.67 -8.07
CA THR A 170 23.31 -8.74 -7.10
C THR A 170 22.25 -9.71 -7.59
N ASN A 171 21.40 -9.26 -8.53
CA ASN A 171 20.18 -9.95 -8.94
C ASN A 171 19.27 -10.32 -7.75
N LYS A 172 19.22 -9.45 -6.73
CA LYS A 172 18.49 -9.65 -5.47
C LYS A 172 17.73 -8.38 -5.10
N PRO A 173 16.58 -8.49 -4.40
CA PRO A 173 15.89 -7.31 -3.90
C PRO A 173 16.70 -6.67 -2.79
N VAL A 174 16.40 -5.41 -2.52
CA VAL A 174 17.01 -4.63 -1.46
C VAL A 174 15.92 -4.11 -0.54
N ALA A 175 16.19 -3.98 0.74
CA ALA A 175 15.29 -3.28 1.65
C ALA A 175 15.58 -1.79 1.57
N PHE A 176 14.65 -0.97 2.02
CA PHE A 176 14.93 0.42 2.26
C PHE A 176 14.06 0.96 3.37
N ASP A 177 14.62 1.90 4.11
CA ASP A 177 13.91 2.71 5.07
C ASP A 177 13.70 4.10 4.46
N SER A 178 12.47 4.61 4.57
CA SER A 178 12.11 5.95 4.14
C SER A 178 11.23 6.63 5.16
N SER A 179 11.32 7.96 5.24
CA SER A 179 10.28 8.71 5.91
C SER A 179 9.00 8.68 5.07
N LEU A 180 7.88 8.42 5.71
CA LEU A 180 6.57 8.74 5.19
C LEU A 180 6.26 10.20 5.46
N ILE A 181 5.78 10.88 4.42
CA ILE A 181 5.50 12.29 4.43
C ILE A 181 4.05 12.48 3.98
N ILE A 182 3.24 13.09 4.84
CA ILE A 182 1.86 13.50 4.55
C ILE A 182 1.90 14.89 3.96
N GLY A 183 1.35 15.03 2.75
CA GLY A 183 1.18 16.31 2.07
C GLY A 183 -0.14 16.99 2.44
N GLN A 184 -0.42 18.11 1.78
CA GLN A 184 -1.74 18.75 1.81
C GLN A 184 -2.16 19.17 0.40
N TYR A 185 -3.42 18.92 0.07
CA TYR A 185 -4.07 19.58 -1.06
C TYR A 185 -4.53 20.97 -0.64
N ALA A 186 -4.23 21.98 -1.45
CA ALA A 186 -4.80 23.32 -1.32
C ALA A 186 -5.83 23.53 -2.42
N ILE A 187 -7.12 23.45 -2.08
CA ILE A 187 -8.23 23.49 -3.04
C ILE A 187 -9.04 24.77 -2.83
N PRO A 188 -9.34 25.56 -3.87
CA PRO A 188 -10.20 26.73 -3.76
C PRO A 188 -11.55 26.42 -3.12
N THR A 189 -12.00 27.28 -2.20
CA THR A 189 -13.28 27.08 -1.51
C THR A 189 -14.50 27.28 -2.40
N ALA A 190 -14.40 28.21 -3.37
CA ALA A 190 -15.46 28.46 -4.33
C ALA A 190 -15.66 27.25 -5.26
N GLY A 191 -16.92 26.84 -5.46
CA GLY A 191 -17.28 25.72 -6.35
C GLY A 191 -17.05 24.31 -5.76
N HIS A 192 -16.64 24.22 -4.50
CA HIS A 192 -16.33 22.97 -3.81
C HIS A 192 -17.12 22.82 -2.50
N GLU A 193 -18.41 23.15 -2.51
CA GLU A 193 -19.22 23.13 -1.28
C GLU A 193 -19.22 21.78 -0.58
N MET A 194 -19.11 20.69 -1.35
CA MET A 194 -19.08 19.33 -0.81
C MET A 194 -17.78 19.01 -0.06
N LEU A 195 -16.64 19.53 -0.52
CA LEU A 195 -15.35 19.33 0.16
C LEU A 195 -15.25 20.14 1.46
N ARG A 196 -16.06 21.21 1.60
CA ARG A 196 -16.11 22.04 2.81
C ARG A 196 -16.47 21.23 4.07
N ALA A 197 -17.17 20.11 3.92
CA ALA A 197 -17.54 19.23 5.02
C ALA A 197 -16.32 18.53 5.66
N PHE A 198 -15.23 18.33 4.92
CA PHE A 198 -14.04 17.63 5.39
C PHE A 198 -13.03 18.52 6.13
N VAL A 199 -13.16 19.86 6.02
CA VAL A 199 -12.15 20.79 6.55
C VAL A 199 -12.62 21.65 7.72
N LYS A 200 -11.75 21.78 8.72
CA LYS A 200 -12.00 22.67 9.86
C LYS A 200 -11.76 24.13 9.50
N ASN A 201 -10.64 24.48 8.92
CA ASN A 201 -10.33 25.88 8.61
C ASN A 201 -10.09 26.05 7.12
N VAL A 202 -10.22 27.29 6.68
CA VAL A 202 -9.80 27.75 5.36
C VAL A 202 -8.76 28.83 5.61
N ASP A 203 -7.82 28.98 4.67
CA ASP A 203 -6.75 29.96 4.74
C ASP A 203 -6.44 30.43 3.32
N ASN A 204 -5.64 31.49 3.17
CA ASN A 204 -5.26 31.99 1.85
C ASN A 204 -4.61 30.88 1.01
N CYS A 205 -4.93 30.85 -0.27
CA CYS A 205 -4.31 29.91 -1.21
C CYS A 205 -2.81 30.19 -1.36
N PRO A 206 -1.95 29.16 -1.52
CA PRO A 206 -0.49 29.35 -1.63
C PRO A 206 -0.05 30.32 -2.74
N ASN A 207 -0.83 30.39 -3.83
CA ASN A 207 -0.54 31.19 -5.01
C ASN A 207 -1.42 32.45 -5.14
N SER A 208 -2.29 32.74 -4.16
CA SER A 208 -3.22 33.88 -4.22
C SER A 208 -3.64 34.34 -2.83
N ASN A 209 -3.44 35.64 -2.55
CA ASN A 209 -3.92 36.27 -1.32
C ASN A 209 -5.39 36.73 -1.39
N ASN A 210 -6.01 36.63 -2.56
CA ASN A 210 -7.40 37.08 -2.78
C ASN A 210 -8.39 35.90 -2.84
N GLU A 211 -7.90 34.67 -2.63
CA GLU A 211 -8.68 33.45 -2.70
C GLU A 211 -8.44 32.61 -1.44
N GLU A 212 -9.54 32.10 -0.86
CA GLU A 212 -9.48 31.18 0.27
C GLU A 212 -9.47 29.73 -0.22
N CYS A 213 -8.50 28.97 0.27
CA CYS A 213 -8.36 27.54 0.04
C CYS A 213 -8.74 26.74 1.28
N MET A 214 -9.32 25.56 1.04
CA MET A 214 -9.40 24.49 2.00
C MET A 214 -8.15 23.61 1.89
N TYR A 215 -7.67 23.15 3.05
CA TYR A 215 -6.50 22.28 3.13
C TYR A 215 -6.95 20.88 3.54
N LEU A 216 -6.89 19.94 2.60
CA LEU A 216 -7.16 18.52 2.85
C LEU A 216 -5.84 17.79 3.07
N GLU A 217 -5.81 16.86 4.02
CA GLU A 217 -4.65 16.00 4.21
C GLU A 217 -4.52 15.08 3.00
N GLN A 218 -3.29 14.90 2.52
CA GLN A 218 -2.98 14.01 1.41
C GLN A 218 -2.28 12.79 1.98
N HIS A 219 -2.84 11.60 1.76
CA HIS A 219 -2.16 10.35 2.11
C HIS A 219 -0.92 10.14 1.24
N GLU A 220 0.03 9.35 1.73
CA GLU A 220 1.35 9.15 1.11
C GLU A 220 1.26 8.45 -0.25
N MET A 221 0.14 7.77 -0.49
CA MET A 221 -0.09 6.90 -1.63
C MET A 221 -1.54 7.03 -2.08
N ASN A 222 -1.75 7.09 -3.39
CA ASN A 222 -3.11 7.14 -3.94
C ASN A 222 -3.72 5.73 -4.05
N PRO A 223 -5.04 5.60 -4.30
CA PRO A 223 -5.71 4.29 -4.42
C PRO A 223 -5.22 3.39 -5.56
N ASP A 224 -4.28 3.83 -6.39
CA ASP A 224 -3.63 3.05 -7.46
C ASP A 224 -2.23 2.57 -7.03
N GLY A 225 -1.89 2.71 -5.75
CA GLY A 225 -0.62 2.21 -5.21
C GLY A 225 0.60 3.02 -5.60
N GLU A 226 0.43 4.26 -6.08
CA GLU A 226 1.53 5.18 -6.41
C GLU A 226 1.77 6.17 -5.27
N PHE A 227 3.02 6.21 -4.78
CA PHE A 227 3.47 7.17 -3.77
C PHE A 227 3.66 8.56 -4.37
N PHE A 228 3.17 9.60 -3.70
CA PHE A 228 3.24 10.97 -4.18
C PHE A 228 3.23 11.99 -3.03
N ILE A 229 3.68 13.21 -3.29
CA ILE A 229 3.60 14.35 -2.36
C ILE A 229 3.28 15.61 -3.16
N GLU A 230 2.26 16.34 -2.71
CA GLU A 230 1.91 17.67 -3.17
C GLU A 230 2.90 18.71 -2.64
N ASP A 231 3.47 19.51 -3.54
CA ASP A 231 4.55 20.46 -3.24
C ASP A 231 4.03 21.77 -2.63
N THR A 232 3.20 21.69 -1.59
CA THR A 232 2.64 22.86 -0.87
C THR A 232 3.11 22.90 0.58
N LYS A 233 2.71 21.90 1.37
CA LYS A 233 3.05 21.70 2.77
C LYS A 233 3.08 20.20 3.01
N ALA A 234 4.13 19.73 3.67
CA ALA A 234 4.24 18.34 4.03
C ALA A 234 4.88 18.18 5.41
N ALA A 235 4.47 17.14 6.13
CA ALA A 235 4.97 16.79 7.45
C ALA A 235 5.35 15.31 7.49
N SER A 236 6.37 14.98 8.29
CA SER A 236 6.74 13.58 8.49
C SER A 236 5.71 12.88 9.38
N GLU A 237 5.24 11.71 8.93
CA GLU A 237 4.33 10.83 9.67
C GLU A 237 5.10 9.75 10.46
N GLY A 238 6.31 9.41 10.00
CA GLY A 238 7.16 8.40 10.63
C GLY A 238 8.11 7.75 9.63
N GLY A 239 8.80 6.70 10.06
CA GLY A 239 9.60 5.84 9.19
C GLY A 239 8.80 4.64 8.70
N HIS A 240 9.11 4.16 7.50
CA HIS A 240 8.55 2.94 6.94
C HIS A 240 9.60 2.16 6.15
N ALA A 241 9.56 0.84 6.31
CA ALA A 241 10.52 -0.09 5.72
C ALA A 241 9.83 -0.98 4.70
N MET A 242 10.41 -1.12 3.50
CA MET A 242 9.85 -1.93 2.41
C MET A 242 10.96 -2.62 1.62
N ASN A 243 10.60 -3.39 0.57
CA ASN A 243 11.58 -3.98 -0.34
C ASN A 243 11.45 -3.41 -1.76
N ILE A 244 12.54 -2.92 -2.33
CA ILE A 244 12.64 -2.66 -3.77
C ILE A 244 12.97 -3.99 -4.46
N VAL A 245 12.11 -4.39 -5.38
CA VAL A 245 12.26 -5.65 -6.13
C VAL A 245 12.64 -5.43 -7.59
N GLY A 246 12.56 -4.20 -8.08
CA GLY A 246 12.84 -3.84 -9.46
C GLY A 246 12.66 -2.35 -9.75
N TYR A 247 12.76 -1.99 -11.02
CA TYR A 247 12.54 -0.64 -11.53
C TYR A 247 12.15 -0.65 -13.02
N ASN A 248 11.49 0.43 -13.44
CA ASN A 248 11.19 0.68 -14.85
C ASN A 248 11.31 2.18 -15.17
N ASP A 249 12.27 2.55 -16.02
CA ASP A 249 12.57 3.95 -16.42
C ASP A 249 11.56 4.52 -17.42
N HIS A 250 10.72 3.66 -17.99
CA HIS A 250 9.70 4.04 -18.95
C HIS A 250 8.29 4.10 -18.35
N PHE A 251 8.12 3.65 -17.11
CA PHE A 251 6.86 3.79 -16.39
C PHE A 251 6.50 5.28 -16.28
N VAL A 252 5.26 5.63 -16.62
CA VAL A 252 4.75 7.01 -16.57
C VAL A 252 3.85 7.12 -15.35
N ASN A 253 4.30 7.90 -14.36
CA ASN A 253 3.57 8.16 -13.13
C ASN A 253 2.37 9.09 -13.41
N LYS A 254 1.42 9.19 -12.47
CA LYS A 254 0.22 10.03 -12.65
C LYS A 254 0.50 11.51 -12.86
N ASP A 255 1.60 12.01 -12.29
CA ASP A 255 2.05 13.39 -12.50
C ASP A 255 2.78 13.62 -13.83
N GLY A 256 2.88 12.59 -14.67
CA GLY A 256 3.54 12.62 -15.98
C GLY A 256 5.06 12.43 -15.92
N THR A 257 5.65 12.33 -14.72
CA THR A 257 7.08 12.01 -14.58
C THR A 257 7.34 10.57 -15.01
N LYS A 258 8.60 10.29 -15.42
CA LYS A 258 9.02 8.96 -15.83
C LYS A 258 9.93 8.32 -14.80
N GLY A 259 9.76 7.01 -14.64
CA GLY A 259 10.63 6.19 -13.83
C GLY A 259 10.11 5.96 -12.42
N ALA A 260 10.13 4.70 -12.02
CA ALA A 260 9.76 4.28 -10.67
C ALA A 260 10.55 3.05 -10.24
N PHE A 261 10.72 2.90 -8.92
CA PHE A 261 11.02 1.61 -8.31
C PHE A 261 9.73 0.81 -8.13
N ILE A 262 9.85 -0.50 -8.25
CA ILE A 262 8.80 -1.47 -7.94
C ILE A 262 9.02 -1.91 -6.50
N VAL A 263 8.06 -1.64 -5.63
CA VAL A 263 8.19 -1.84 -4.20
C VAL A 263 7.19 -2.87 -3.70
N ARG A 264 7.67 -3.92 -3.04
CA ARG A 264 6.83 -4.83 -2.26
C ARG A 264 6.65 -4.24 -0.87
N ASN A 265 5.40 -3.88 -0.56
CA ASN A 265 5.00 -3.26 0.71
C ASN A 265 4.37 -4.31 1.66
N SER A 266 4.27 -3.97 2.93
CA SER A 266 3.65 -4.79 3.99
C SER A 266 2.26 -4.29 4.42
N TRP A 267 1.65 -3.38 3.67
CA TRP A 267 0.31 -2.88 3.95
C TRP A 267 -0.76 -3.71 3.26
N LEU A 268 -1.92 -3.89 3.93
CA LEU A 268 -3.11 -4.39 3.25
C LEU A 268 -3.58 -3.36 2.24
N GLU A 269 -4.00 -3.88 1.09
CA GLU A 269 -5.02 -3.22 0.31
C GLU A 269 -6.28 -3.28 1.16
N ALA A 270 -6.79 -2.14 1.66
CA ALA A 270 -7.77 -2.15 2.74
C ALA A 270 -8.89 -3.17 2.48
N VAL A 271 -8.97 -4.15 3.37
CA VAL A 271 -10.15 -5.02 3.48
C VAL A 271 -11.14 -4.20 4.26
N TYR A 272 -11.98 -3.46 3.54
CA TYR A 272 -13.10 -2.80 4.16
C TYR A 272 -14.02 -3.89 4.72
N ASP A 273 -14.07 -4.01 6.04
CA ASP A 273 -15.11 -4.79 6.71
C ASP A 273 -16.46 -4.15 6.35
N TYR A 274 -17.20 -4.89 5.53
CA TYR A 274 -18.45 -4.49 4.93
C TYR A 274 -19.54 -4.27 6.00
N ASP A 275 -19.42 -4.99 7.11
CA ASP A 275 -20.38 -5.08 8.21
C ASP A 275 -19.92 -4.28 9.44
N ALA A 276 -18.64 -3.88 9.51
CA ALA A 276 -18.19 -2.88 10.48
C ALA A 276 -18.65 -1.49 10.06
N ASN A 277 -19.21 -0.79 11.04
CA ASN A 277 -19.47 0.63 11.00
C ASN A 277 -18.12 1.37 10.91
N GLN A 278 -17.62 1.57 9.69
CA GLN A 278 -16.38 2.28 9.41
C GLN A 278 -16.60 3.78 9.56
N TRP A 279 -16.75 4.19 10.81
CA TRP A 279 -16.76 5.58 11.14
C TRP A 279 -15.34 6.10 10.96
N ILE A 280 -15.25 7.23 10.28
CA ILE A 280 -14.08 8.11 10.16
C ILE A 280 -13.51 8.51 11.56
N PHE A 281 -14.20 8.16 12.66
CA PHE A 281 -13.90 8.56 14.02
C PHE A 281 -13.82 7.38 15.01
N PRO A 282 -12.79 7.31 15.87
CA PRO A 282 -12.73 6.33 16.95
C PRO A 282 -13.65 6.74 18.12
N GLU A 283 -14.45 5.82 18.64
CA GLU A 283 -15.53 6.08 19.62
C GLU A 283 -15.00 6.24 21.07
N GLU A 284 -15.58 7.05 21.97
CA GLU A 284 -16.79 6.68 22.73
C GLU A 284 -17.64 7.89 23.20
N LYS A 285 -17.12 9.12 23.13
CA LYS A 285 -17.81 10.37 23.52
C LYS A 285 -18.52 11.09 22.36
N GLN A 286 -18.28 10.67 21.12
CA GLN A 286 -18.97 11.16 19.93
C GLN A 286 -20.35 10.49 19.74
N ARG A 287 -20.55 9.37 20.46
CA ARG A 287 -21.76 8.60 20.69
C ARG A 287 -22.92 9.31 21.44
N LYS A 288 -22.84 10.60 21.79
CA LYS A 288 -23.91 11.26 22.58
C LYS A 288 -24.47 12.58 22.04
N LYS A 289 -24.07 13.00 20.83
CA LYS A 289 -24.28 14.38 20.37
C LYS A 289 -24.65 14.46 18.87
N PHE A 290 -25.81 14.06 18.33
CA PHE A 290 -27.18 13.85 18.83
C PHE A 290 -27.66 14.78 19.97
N ASN A 291 -27.04 15.93 20.24
CA ASN A 291 -27.22 17.11 19.42
C ASN A 291 -25.94 17.94 19.27
N VAL A 292 -25.41 17.93 18.04
CA VAL A 292 -24.31 18.78 17.53
C VAL A 292 -24.48 20.21 18.05
N LYS A 293 -23.52 20.73 18.80
CA LYS A 293 -22.68 21.86 18.36
C LYS A 293 -21.41 22.00 19.18
N ALA A 294 -20.26 21.98 18.51
CA ALA A 294 -19.35 23.13 18.37
C ALA A 294 -18.10 22.69 17.58
N ASN A 295 -18.26 22.71 16.26
CA ASN A 295 -17.26 23.05 15.26
C ASN A 295 -16.05 22.13 15.07
N LYS A 296 -16.32 21.21 14.13
CA LYS A 296 -15.42 20.53 13.21
C LYS A 296 -14.73 19.30 13.80
N LEU A 297 -15.21 18.17 13.29
CA LEU A 297 -14.67 16.82 13.41
C LEU A 297 -13.15 16.86 13.17
N PRO A 298 -12.33 16.06 13.90
CA PRO A 298 -10.96 15.81 13.46
C PRO A 298 -10.99 15.21 12.04
N PRO A 299 -9.96 15.37 11.20
CA PRO A 299 -9.87 14.59 9.97
C PRO A 299 -9.95 13.09 10.30
N PRO A 300 -10.43 12.24 9.36
CA PRO A 300 -10.30 10.79 9.45
C PRO A 300 -8.95 10.41 10.02
N THR A 301 -8.88 9.61 11.09
CA THR A 301 -7.58 9.06 11.48
C THR A 301 -7.17 8.02 10.42
N PRO A 302 -6.07 8.20 9.67
CA PRO A 302 -5.84 7.57 8.36
C PRO A 302 -5.43 6.08 8.34
N ARG A 303 -5.63 5.27 9.38
CA ARG A 303 -4.96 3.95 9.39
C ARG A 303 -5.60 2.88 8.50
N ASN A 304 -6.82 3.11 7.99
CA ASN A 304 -7.59 2.14 7.21
C ASN A 304 -8.10 2.70 5.85
N TYR A 305 -7.29 3.48 5.13
CA TYR A 305 -7.62 3.87 3.74
C TYR A 305 -7.24 2.76 2.75
N TYR A 306 -7.96 2.68 1.64
CA TYR A 306 -7.70 1.72 0.59
C TYR A 306 -6.44 2.07 -0.18
N ARG A 307 -5.63 1.04 -0.33
CA ARG A 307 -4.28 1.09 -0.86
C ARG A 307 -4.25 0.10 -1.99
N GLY A 308 -4.60 0.53 -3.21
CA GLY A 308 -4.49 -0.36 -4.36
C GLY A 308 -3.06 -0.83 -4.53
N SER A 309 -2.88 -1.99 -5.13
CA SER A 309 -1.57 -2.45 -5.54
C SER A 309 -1.67 -3.16 -6.88
N HIS A 310 -0.50 -3.45 -7.44
CA HIS A 310 -0.38 -4.00 -8.77
C HIS A 310 0.46 -5.25 -8.79
N SER A 311 0.42 -5.94 -9.93
CA SER A 311 1.45 -6.91 -10.27
C SER A 311 2.74 -6.21 -10.68
N SER A 312 3.87 -6.85 -10.37
CA SER A 312 5.18 -6.38 -10.86
C SER A 312 5.23 -6.32 -12.40
N LYS A 313 4.53 -7.24 -13.08
CA LYS A 313 4.43 -7.28 -14.56
C LYS A 313 3.73 -6.05 -15.14
N TYR A 314 2.71 -5.54 -14.47
CA TYR A 314 2.03 -4.30 -14.90
C TYR A 314 2.96 -3.09 -14.80
N ILE A 315 3.68 -2.94 -13.68
CA ILE A 315 4.63 -1.83 -13.50
C ILE A 315 5.82 -1.96 -14.46
N MET A 316 6.21 -3.19 -14.82
CA MET A 316 7.17 -3.47 -15.88
C MET A 316 6.63 -3.24 -17.31
N GLN A 317 5.33 -2.94 -17.45
CA GLN A 317 4.64 -2.77 -18.74
C GLN A 317 4.68 -4.04 -19.63
N GLU A 318 4.73 -5.22 -19.00
CA GLU A 318 4.73 -6.53 -19.68
C GLU A 318 3.31 -7.03 -19.98
N ILE A 319 2.31 -6.53 -19.25
CA ILE A 319 0.91 -6.86 -19.42
C ILE A 319 0.07 -5.59 -19.59
N SER A 320 -1.09 -5.73 -20.21
CA SER A 320 -2.00 -4.60 -20.41
C SER A 320 -2.74 -4.22 -19.12
N GLU A 321 -3.33 -3.02 -19.08
CA GLU A 321 -4.28 -2.64 -18.01
C GLU A 321 -5.47 -3.62 -17.93
N TRP A 322 -5.81 -4.27 -19.05
CA TRP A 322 -6.88 -5.25 -19.03
C TRP A 322 -6.46 -6.55 -18.35
N ASP A 323 -5.28 -7.07 -18.68
CA ASP A 323 -4.73 -8.26 -18.02
C ASP A 323 -4.44 -7.99 -16.54
N GLU A 324 -3.96 -6.79 -16.20
CA GLU A 324 -3.75 -6.38 -14.82
C GLU A 324 -5.05 -6.42 -14.01
N ARG A 325 -6.17 -5.95 -14.56
CA ARG A 325 -7.47 -6.02 -13.89
C ARG A 325 -7.98 -7.44 -13.65
N ILE A 326 -7.46 -8.44 -14.35
CA ILE A 326 -7.75 -9.85 -14.07
C ILE A 326 -6.98 -10.33 -12.83
N LEU A 327 -5.78 -9.78 -12.58
CA LEU A 327 -4.93 -10.11 -11.45
C LEU A 327 -5.26 -9.25 -10.22
N CYS A 328 -5.25 -7.93 -10.40
CA CYS A 328 -5.42 -6.89 -9.38
C CYS A 328 -6.55 -5.92 -9.82
N PRO A 329 -7.84 -6.34 -9.76
CA PRO A 329 -8.98 -5.52 -10.17
C PRO A 329 -9.13 -4.19 -9.40
N ASN A 330 -8.61 -4.10 -8.17
CA ASN A 330 -8.64 -2.90 -7.34
C ASN A 330 -10.02 -2.20 -7.27
N PRO A 331 -11.08 -2.87 -6.76
CA PRO A 331 -12.46 -2.43 -6.92
C PRO A 331 -12.82 -1.14 -6.18
N ASN A 332 -12.08 -0.77 -5.13
CA ASN A 332 -12.31 0.49 -4.39
C ASN A 332 -11.70 1.71 -5.07
N ASN A 333 -10.76 1.53 -6.01
CA ASN A 333 -10.22 2.65 -6.78
C ASN A 333 -11.27 3.13 -7.80
N ILE A 334 -11.76 4.37 -7.67
CA ILE A 334 -12.73 4.97 -8.61
C ILE A 334 -12.24 4.99 -10.07
N GLN A 335 -10.91 4.94 -10.30
CA GLN A 335 -10.37 4.78 -11.64
C GLN A 335 -10.82 3.46 -12.30
N ASN A 336 -11.12 2.43 -11.51
CA ASN A 336 -11.64 1.13 -11.96
C ASN A 336 -13.16 1.03 -11.96
N TRP A 337 -13.89 2.09 -11.59
CA TRP A 337 -15.36 2.07 -11.63
C TRP A 337 -15.88 2.29 -13.04
N ASP A 338 -17.03 1.70 -13.39
CA ASP A 338 -17.67 1.97 -14.67
C ASP A 338 -19.08 2.54 -14.51
N SER A 339 -19.59 3.13 -15.59
CA SER A 339 -20.90 3.75 -15.62
C SER A 339 -21.87 2.87 -16.41
N CYS A 340 -22.79 2.20 -15.71
CA CYS A 340 -23.90 1.53 -16.38
C CYS A 340 -24.88 2.53 -17.03
N VAL A 341 -24.89 3.79 -16.57
CA VAL A 341 -25.78 4.87 -17.04
C VAL A 341 -25.45 5.31 -18.47
N ASN A 342 -24.17 5.27 -18.83
CA ASN A 342 -23.72 5.61 -20.18
C ASN A 342 -23.82 4.42 -21.16
N LEU A 343 -24.09 3.21 -20.65
CA LEU A 343 -24.47 2.07 -21.47
C LEU A 343 -25.93 2.25 -21.89
N ALA A 344 -26.29 1.92 -23.13
CA ALA A 344 -27.50 2.36 -23.86
C ALA A 344 -28.89 2.09 -23.21
N VAL A 345 -28.95 1.55 -21.99
CA VAL A 345 -30.17 1.32 -21.18
C VAL A 345 -29.84 1.50 -19.70
N GLY A 346 -30.02 2.71 -19.16
CA GLY A 346 -29.81 3.03 -17.75
C GLY A 346 -30.51 4.34 -17.37
N PRO A 347 -30.62 4.68 -16.08
CA PRO A 347 -31.20 5.94 -15.64
C PRO A 347 -30.36 7.12 -16.14
N THR A 348 -30.98 8.08 -16.84
CA THR A 348 -30.25 9.14 -17.56
C THR A 348 -30.27 10.49 -16.84
N LYS A 349 -29.32 11.38 -17.19
CA LYS A 349 -29.24 12.78 -16.74
C LYS A 349 -30.52 13.62 -16.99
N GLN A 350 -31.40 13.16 -17.87
CA GLN A 350 -32.62 13.87 -18.30
C GLN A 350 -33.87 13.41 -17.53
N GLY A 351 -33.69 12.68 -16.43
CA GLY A 351 -34.77 12.00 -15.72
C GLY A 351 -34.93 10.54 -16.15
N VAL A 352 -35.86 9.86 -15.49
CA VAL A 352 -36.33 8.54 -15.91
C VAL A 352 -36.89 8.72 -17.32
N ARG A 353 -36.35 8.02 -18.34
CA ARG A 353 -37.12 7.81 -19.56
C ARG A 353 -38.41 7.14 -19.11
N GLN A 354 -39.55 7.83 -19.12
CA GLN A 354 -40.82 7.19 -18.81
C GLN A 354 -40.91 5.91 -19.64
N ASN A 355 -41.11 4.76 -18.98
CA ASN A 355 -40.91 3.40 -19.49
C ASN A 355 -39.45 2.87 -19.47
N ILE A 356 -38.70 3.02 -18.38
CA ILE A 356 -37.52 2.16 -18.15
C ILE A 356 -38.07 0.77 -17.78
N PRO A 357 -37.95 -0.26 -18.63
CA PRO A 357 -38.33 -1.61 -18.23
C PRO A 357 -37.42 -2.07 -17.09
N ASP A 358 -37.94 -2.92 -16.18
CA ASP A 358 -37.15 -3.58 -15.12
C ASP A 358 -35.89 -4.28 -15.66
N SER A 359 -35.86 -4.59 -16.96
CA SER A 359 -34.73 -5.15 -17.68
C SER A 359 -33.61 -4.17 -18.04
N SER A 360 -33.66 -2.89 -17.62
CA SER A 360 -32.59 -1.92 -17.89
C SER A 360 -31.26 -2.35 -17.26
N ALA A 361 -30.15 -2.02 -17.92
CA ALA A 361 -28.83 -2.56 -17.59
C ALA A 361 -28.42 -2.25 -16.14
N CYS A 362 -28.66 -1.03 -15.65
CA CYS A 362 -28.33 -0.63 -14.27
C CYS A 362 -29.20 -1.25 -13.17
N PHE A 363 -30.39 -1.76 -13.49
CA PHE A 363 -31.29 -2.38 -12.51
C PHE A 363 -31.34 -3.91 -12.64
N ASN A 364 -30.80 -4.45 -13.72
CA ASN A 364 -30.66 -5.87 -13.94
C ASN A 364 -29.39 -6.41 -13.27
N GLN A 365 -29.53 -7.01 -12.09
CA GLN A 365 -28.43 -7.60 -11.34
C GLN A 365 -27.62 -8.62 -12.16
N THR A 366 -28.28 -9.40 -13.02
CA THR A 366 -27.58 -10.41 -13.84
C THR A 366 -26.64 -9.74 -14.83
N PHE A 367 -27.12 -8.71 -15.54
CA PHE A 367 -26.28 -7.92 -16.44
C PHE A 367 -25.10 -7.30 -15.71
N MET A 368 -25.36 -6.66 -14.56
CA MET A 368 -24.36 -5.95 -13.77
C MET A 368 -23.24 -6.90 -13.30
N MET A 369 -23.61 -8.07 -12.80
CA MET A 369 -22.64 -9.08 -12.34
C MET A 369 -21.90 -9.77 -13.49
N GLU A 370 -22.58 -10.06 -14.61
CA GLU A 370 -21.90 -10.58 -15.81
C GLU A 370 -20.90 -9.57 -16.37
N TYR A 371 -21.26 -8.28 -16.40
CA TYR A 371 -20.34 -7.22 -16.80
C TYR A 371 -19.14 -7.15 -15.87
N ALA A 372 -19.33 -7.10 -14.54
CA ALA A 372 -18.21 -7.05 -13.62
C ALA A 372 -17.33 -8.31 -13.69
N LYS A 373 -17.90 -9.49 -13.95
CA LYS A 373 -17.12 -10.71 -14.17
C LYS A 373 -16.22 -10.61 -15.41
N ASN A 374 -16.73 -9.99 -16.48
CA ASN A 374 -16.05 -9.92 -17.77
C ASN A 374 -15.13 -8.71 -17.94
N TYR A 375 -15.41 -7.58 -17.27
CA TYR A 375 -14.66 -6.33 -17.40
C TYR A 375 -13.90 -5.95 -16.13
N ARG A 376 -14.17 -6.64 -15.02
CA ARG A 376 -13.56 -6.45 -13.70
C ARG A 376 -13.71 -5.02 -13.17
N ARG A 377 -14.90 -4.45 -13.37
CA ARG A 377 -15.24 -3.10 -12.91
C ARG A 377 -16.60 -3.08 -12.21
N PRO A 378 -16.70 -2.52 -10.99
CA PRO A 378 -17.98 -2.33 -10.34
C PRO A 378 -18.75 -1.17 -10.98
N MET A 379 -20.08 -1.25 -10.91
CA MET A 379 -20.98 -0.23 -11.48
C MET A 379 -22.06 0.25 -10.51
N GLU A 380 -22.22 -0.40 -9.36
CA GLU A 380 -23.14 0.02 -8.30
C GLU A 380 -22.39 0.14 -6.98
N PHE A 381 -22.75 1.19 -6.25
CA PHE A 381 -22.07 1.64 -5.06
C PHE A 381 -23.08 1.94 -3.95
N ARG A 382 -22.60 1.91 -2.72
CA ARG A 382 -23.29 2.43 -1.54
C ARG A 382 -22.48 3.56 -0.93
N CYS A 383 -23.12 4.40 -0.14
CA CYS A 383 -22.37 5.25 0.77
C CYS A 383 -21.87 4.46 1.98
N LEU A 384 -20.78 4.94 2.57
CA LEU A 384 -20.27 4.41 3.82
C LEU A 384 -20.71 5.21 5.05
N ASN A 385 -20.96 6.51 4.90
CA ASN A 385 -21.26 7.38 6.04
C ASN A 385 -22.19 8.54 5.67
N GLN A 386 -22.76 9.18 6.69
CA GLN A 386 -23.45 10.44 6.54
C GLN A 386 -22.41 11.56 6.41
N PHE A 387 -22.52 12.36 5.33
CA PHE A 387 -21.63 13.50 5.09
C PHE A 387 -22.40 14.80 5.08
N THR A 388 -23.23 14.96 4.06
CA THR A 388 -24.17 16.07 3.87
C THR A 388 -25.44 15.49 3.28
N SER A 389 -26.59 16.15 3.47
CA SER A 389 -27.84 15.71 2.83
C SER A 389 -27.79 15.74 1.29
N GLU A 390 -26.81 16.46 0.73
CA GLU A 390 -26.52 16.55 -0.70
C GLU A 390 -25.81 15.29 -1.23
N LEU A 391 -24.76 14.84 -0.53
CA LEU A 391 -23.94 13.68 -0.88
C LEU A 391 -24.57 12.37 -0.42
N CYS A 392 -24.76 12.26 0.89
CA CYS A 392 -25.29 11.08 1.54
C CYS A 392 -25.91 11.42 2.89
N SER A 393 -27.23 11.24 2.97
CA SER A 393 -28.02 11.38 4.18
C SER A 393 -28.10 10.07 4.96
N GLU A 394 -28.61 10.11 6.20
CA GLU A 394 -28.83 8.91 7.01
C GLU A 394 -29.81 7.92 6.33
N GLU A 395 -30.84 8.44 5.66
CA GLU A 395 -31.79 7.62 4.89
C GLU A 395 -31.13 6.93 3.69
N ASP A 396 -30.05 7.50 3.16
CA ASP A 396 -29.37 6.98 1.98
C ASP A 396 -28.50 5.75 2.28
N LEU A 397 -28.04 5.58 3.52
CA LEU A 397 -27.16 4.48 3.92
C LEU A 397 -27.78 3.11 3.59
N ASP A 398 -29.08 2.97 3.89
CA ASP A 398 -29.84 1.76 3.60
C ASP A 398 -30.92 1.95 2.54
N GLY A 399 -31.34 3.18 2.25
CA GLY A 399 -32.47 3.48 1.37
C GLY A 399 -32.12 3.76 -0.10
N SER A 400 -30.84 3.95 -0.42
CA SER A 400 -30.41 4.42 -1.75
C SER A 400 -29.38 3.51 -2.44
N ARG A 401 -29.39 3.52 -3.77
CA ARG A 401 -28.40 2.92 -4.67
C ARG A 401 -27.66 4.04 -5.38
N PHE A 402 -26.36 3.88 -5.61
CA PHE A 402 -25.53 4.89 -6.26
C PHE A 402 -24.87 4.34 -7.52
N PHE A 403 -24.91 5.12 -8.60
CA PHE A 403 -24.33 4.75 -9.90
C PHE A 403 -23.46 5.88 -10.43
N LEU A 404 -22.25 5.57 -10.87
CA LEU A 404 -21.36 6.55 -11.50
C LEU A 404 -21.97 6.98 -12.84
N THR A 405 -22.09 8.28 -13.10
CA THR A 405 -22.56 8.82 -14.39
C THR A 405 -21.44 9.53 -15.15
N HIS A 406 -20.47 10.08 -14.44
CA HIS A 406 -19.33 10.76 -15.03
C HIS A 406 -18.12 10.63 -14.10
N LYS A 407 -16.94 10.46 -14.69
CA LYS A 407 -15.65 10.67 -14.03
C LYS A 407 -14.68 11.33 -15.00
N SER A 408 -13.86 12.22 -14.48
CA SER A 408 -12.71 12.79 -15.18
C SER A 408 -11.63 13.17 -14.18
N GLN A 409 -10.38 13.12 -14.60
CA GLN A 409 -9.28 13.66 -13.80
C GLN A 409 -9.41 15.19 -13.74
N SER A 410 -9.05 15.78 -12.61
CA SER A 410 -8.98 17.23 -12.49
C SER A 410 -7.92 17.80 -13.44
N ILE A 411 -8.24 18.95 -14.04
CA ILE A 411 -7.28 19.73 -14.85
C ILE A 411 -6.27 20.49 -13.98
N HIS A 412 -6.57 20.64 -12.68
CA HIS A 412 -5.74 21.39 -11.74
C HIS A 412 -4.69 20.49 -11.09
N ASN A 413 -5.05 19.25 -10.79
CA ASN A 413 -4.14 18.30 -10.16
C ASN A 413 -4.47 16.85 -10.57
N PRO A 414 -3.49 16.08 -11.06
CA PRO A 414 -3.71 14.71 -11.53
C PRO A 414 -4.14 13.72 -10.43
N ASN A 415 -3.94 14.05 -9.16
CA ASN A 415 -4.37 13.25 -8.00
C ASN A 415 -5.77 13.65 -7.48
N LEU A 416 -6.47 14.54 -8.18
CA LEU A 416 -7.85 14.89 -7.88
C LEU A 416 -8.78 14.38 -9.00
N VAL A 417 -10.02 14.04 -8.62
CA VAL A 417 -11.05 13.50 -9.50
C VAL A 417 -12.32 14.34 -9.44
N ASN A 418 -12.88 14.60 -10.62
CA ASN A 418 -14.23 15.08 -10.78
C ASN A 418 -15.13 13.87 -11.04
N PHE A 419 -16.23 13.75 -10.31
CA PHE A 419 -17.18 12.66 -10.51
C PHE A 419 -18.62 13.11 -10.29
N CYS A 420 -19.55 12.43 -10.96
CA CYS A 420 -20.97 12.57 -10.73
C CYS A 420 -21.58 11.20 -10.41
N MET A 421 -22.48 11.18 -9.43
CA MET A 421 -23.22 9.99 -9.06
C MET A 421 -24.71 10.25 -9.22
N LEU A 422 -25.42 9.24 -9.69
CA LEU A 422 -26.86 9.16 -9.62
C LEU A 422 -27.27 8.41 -8.36
N ARG A 423 -27.97 9.09 -7.47
CA ARG A 423 -28.66 8.52 -6.32
C ARG A 423 -30.05 8.07 -6.74
N VAL A 424 -30.43 6.83 -6.42
CA VAL A 424 -31.73 6.24 -6.73
C VAL A 424 -32.31 5.60 -5.47
N ASN A 425 -33.55 5.92 -5.11
CA ASN A 425 -34.22 5.27 -3.98
C ASN A 425 -34.52 3.78 -4.30
N LYS A 426 -34.23 2.89 -3.34
CA LYS A 426 -34.40 1.44 -3.49
C LYS A 426 -35.86 1.00 -3.64
N THR A 427 -36.81 1.71 -3.01
CA THR A 427 -38.23 1.34 -3.01
C THR A 427 -39.01 2.07 -4.10
N ASP A 428 -38.60 3.27 -4.47
CA ASP A 428 -39.19 4.06 -5.55
C ASP A 428 -38.11 4.57 -6.51
N ILE A 429 -37.82 3.77 -7.55
CA ILE A 429 -36.80 4.09 -8.56
C ILE A 429 -37.08 5.37 -9.34
N THR A 430 -38.28 5.95 -9.24
CA THR A 430 -38.60 7.23 -9.86
C THR A 430 -38.01 8.42 -9.10
N GLN A 431 -37.68 8.21 -7.83
CA GLN A 431 -36.99 9.17 -6.99
C GLN A 431 -35.48 9.03 -7.20
N GLN A 432 -34.96 9.87 -8.09
CA GLN A 432 -33.54 9.92 -8.42
C GLN A 432 -33.01 11.35 -8.41
N LYS A 433 -31.75 11.53 -8.01
CA LYS A 433 -31.05 12.81 -8.02
C LYS A 433 -29.60 12.60 -8.43
N GLU A 434 -29.13 13.37 -9.41
CA GLU A 434 -27.70 13.43 -9.75
C GLU A 434 -27.03 14.53 -8.92
N PHE A 435 -25.82 14.26 -8.45
CA PHE A 435 -24.92 15.26 -7.88
C PHE A 435 -23.52 15.07 -8.44
N CYS A 436 -22.72 16.14 -8.41
CA CYS A 436 -21.36 16.15 -8.94
C CYS A 436 -20.41 16.78 -7.93
N ALA A 437 -19.23 16.19 -7.78
CA ALA A 437 -18.11 16.66 -7.00
C ALA A 437 -16.95 16.98 -7.94
N ASN A 438 -16.28 18.10 -7.69
CA ASN A 438 -15.08 18.48 -8.43
C ASN A 438 -13.87 18.46 -7.49
N ASP A 439 -12.69 18.23 -8.07
CA ASP A 439 -11.39 18.28 -7.43
C ASP A 439 -11.30 17.48 -6.13
N VAL A 440 -11.97 16.33 -6.06
CA VAL A 440 -11.96 15.46 -4.87
C VAL A 440 -10.70 14.61 -4.87
N PRO A 441 -9.94 14.52 -3.77
CA PRO A 441 -8.85 13.56 -3.68
C PRO A 441 -9.35 12.11 -3.89
N PHE A 442 -8.60 11.29 -4.65
CA PHE A 442 -9.02 9.91 -4.94
C PHE A 442 -9.30 9.08 -3.68
N ASP A 443 -8.43 9.22 -2.70
CA ASP A 443 -8.50 8.62 -1.36
C ASP A 443 -9.66 9.15 -0.50
N TYR A 444 -10.28 10.28 -0.87
CA TYR A 444 -11.50 10.75 -0.22
C TYR A 444 -12.76 10.10 -0.80
N VAL A 445 -12.71 9.65 -2.06
CA VAL A 445 -13.87 9.03 -2.72
C VAL A 445 -14.21 7.68 -2.09
N GLU A 446 -13.20 6.91 -1.70
CA GLU A 446 -13.38 5.62 -1.02
C GLU A 446 -14.01 5.75 0.37
N PHE A 447 -13.84 6.89 1.06
CA PHE A 447 -14.59 7.16 2.29
C PHE A 447 -16.06 7.52 2.01
N LEU A 448 -16.34 8.08 0.84
CA LEU A 448 -17.68 8.47 0.44
C LEU A 448 -18.49 7.26 -0.04
N PHE A 449 -17.90 6.48 -0.95
CA PHE A 449 -18.58 5.42 -1.69
C PHE A 449 -17.73 4.15 -1.77
N MET A 450 -18.41 3.02 -1.74
CA MET A 450 -17.80 1.70 -1.88
C MET A 450 -18.65 0.84 -2.82
N PRO A 451 -18.02 -0.04 -3.65
CA PRO A 451 -18.75 -1.06 -4.41
C PRO A 451 -19.61 -1.92 -3.52
N THR A 452 -20.72 -2.49 -4.05
CA THR A 452 -21.55 -3.44 -3.30
C THR A 452 -20.76 -4.69 -2.84
N ARG A 453 -21.27 -5.42 -1.83
CA ARG A 453 -20.58 -6.59 -1.25
C ARG A 453 -20.33 -7.66 -2.32
N GLU A 454 -21.29 -7.84 -3.20
CA GLU A 454 -21.21 -8.79 -4.31
C GLU A 454 -20.05 -8.47 -5.26
N TYR A 455 -19.75 -7.18 -5.49
CA TYR A 455 -18.58 -6.80 -6.27
C TYR A 455 -17.28 -7.03 -5.51
N MET A 456 -17.24 -6.72 -4.21
CA MET A 456 -16.05 -6.94 -3.40
C MET A 456 -15.66 -8.41 -3.34
N ASP A 457 -16.65 -9.30 -3.19
CA ASP A 457 -16.43 -10.75 -3.16
C ASP A 457 -15.99 -11.27 -4.55
N LEU A 458 -16.52 -10.68 -5.63
CA LEU A 458 -16.18 -11.08 -7.01
C LEU A 458 -14.81 -10.56 -7.48
N LEU A 459 -14.43 -9.36 -7.05
CA LEU A 459 -13.29 -8.59 -7.54
C LEU A 459 -12.16 -8.54 -6.52
N GLN A 460 -11.82 -9.70 -5.95
CA GLN A 460 -10.68 -9.84 -5.06
C GLN A 460 -9.37 -9.82 -5.86
N ASN A 461 -8.39 -9.11 -5.34
CA ASN A 461 -7.03 -9.13 -5.85
C ASN A 461 -6.38 -10.49 -5.60
N ASN A 462 -5.59 -10.97 -6.56
CA ASN A 462 -4.86 -12.21 -6.42
C ASN A 462 -3.59 -11.97 -5.61
N GLU A 463 -3.56 -12.48 -4.38
CA GLU A 463 -2.46 -12.26 -3.43
C GLU A 463 -1.08 -12.75 -3.92
N ASP A 464 -1.05 -13.72 -4.84
CA ASP A 464 0.20 -14.25 -5.41
C ASP A 464 0.86 -13.29 -6.41
N TYR A 465 0.06 -12.41 -7.04
CA TYR A 465 0.52 -11.50 -8.07
C TYR A 465 0.52 -10.04 -7.64
N CYS A 466 -0.43 -9.65 -6.79
CA CYS A 466 -0.60 -8.29 -6.30
C CYS A 466 0.30 -8.02 -5.07
N GLY A 467 0.38 -6.76 -4.66
CA GLY A 467 1.16 -6.29 -3.50
C GLY A 467 2.37 -5.43 -3.87
N PHE A 468 2.53 -5.10 -5.15
CA PHE A 468 3.57 -4.20 -5.63
C PHE A 468 3.02 -2.79 -5.80
N HIS A 469 3.82 -1.84 -5.35
CA HIS A 469 3.50 -0.42 -5.35
C HIS A 469 4.52 0.33 -6.18
N ILE A 470 4.13 1.50 -6.66
CA ILE A 470 4.93 2.36 -7.52
C ILE A 470 5.58 3.39 -6.61
N TRP A 471 6.91 3.43 -6.62
CA TRP A 471 7.70 4.43 -5.90
C TRP A 471 8.44 5.33 -6.90
N PRO A 472 7.82 6.44 -7.33
CA PRO A 472 8.38 7.32 -8.35
C PRO A 472 9.74 7.88 -7.97
N TYR A 473 10.61 8.11 -8.96
CA TYR A 473 11.88 8.82 -8.71
C TYR A 473 11.65 10.25 -8.24
N SER A 474 10.63 10.91 -8.79
CA SER A 474 10.19 12.24 -8.37
C SER A 474 9.73 12.28 -6.91
N TYR A 475 9.15 11.19 -6.40
CA TYR A 475 8.79 11.07 -4.99
C TYR A 475 10.02 11.15 -4.09
N ILE A 476 11.10 10.43 -4.43
CA ILE A 476 12.34 10.42 -3.63
C ILE A 476 12.90 11.84 -3.50
N GLU A 477 12.98 12.56 -4.62
CA GLU A 477 13.49 13.94 -4.65
C GLU A 477 12.63 14.88 -3.80
N ARG A 478 11.30 14.78 -3.89
CA ARG A 478 10.37 15.59 -3.08
C ARG A 478 10.42 15.20 -1.60
N ASN A 479 10.47 13.92 -1.30
CA ASN A 479 10.54 13.39 0.07
C ASN A 479 11.77 13.96 0.81
N GLN A 480 12.94 13.97 0.15
CA GLN A 480 14.17 14.52 0.70
C GLN A 480 14.10 16.03 0.95
N LYS A 481 13.37 16.80 0.12
CA LYS A 481 13.11 18.24 0.33
C LYS A 481 12.44 18.52 1.68
N TYR A 482 11.60 17.60 2.14
CA TYR A 482 10.86 17.70 3.40
C TYR A 482 11.56 16.99 4.58
N ARG A 483 12.89 16.87 4.51
CA ARG A 483 13.74 16.17 5.52
C ARG A 483 13.44 14.68 5.64
N GLY A 484 12.75 14.11 4.65
CA GLY A 484 12.67 12.67 4.53
C GLY A 484 14.02 12.07 4.19
N PHE A 485 14.17 10.79 4.48
CA PHE A 485 15.35 10.01 4.17
C PHE A 485 14.97 8.86 3.24
N PHE A 486 15.96 8.31 2.53
CA PHE A 486 15.81 7.17 1.64
C PHE A 486 17.12 6.38 1.70
N ASP A 487 17.13 5.34 2.54
CA ASP A 487 18.29 4.54 2.86
C ASP A 487 18.05 3.10 2.42
N VAL A 488 18.68 2.72 1.31
CA VAL A 488 18.60 1.35 0.76
C VAL A 488 19.65 0.48 1.41
N ILE A 489 19.25 -0.74 1.78
CA ILE A 489 20.03 -1.71 2.54
C ILE A 489 20.01 -3.06 1.79
N HIS A 490 21.19 -3.63 1.58
CA HIS A 490 21.39 -4.95 1.01
C HIS A 490 22.25 -5.81 1.93
N PHE A 491 21.89 -7.08 2.04
CA PHE A 491 22.64 -8.08 2.80
C PHE A 491 23.18 -9.16 1.86
N ASP A 492 24.46 -9.50 2.00
CA ASP A 492 24.99 -10.73 1.42
C ASP A 492 24.74 -11.88 2.40
N ILE A 493 23.80 -12.74 2.01
CA ILE A 493 23.30 -13.83 2.85
C ILE A 493 23.75 -15.17 2.26
N THR A 494 24.34 -16.01 3.11
CA THR A 494 24.65 -17.42 2.81
C THR A 494 23.81 -18.34 3.67
N TRP A 495 23.30 -19.43 3.09
CA TRP A 495 22.45 -20.40 3.78
C TRP A 495 23.17 -21.72 4.01
N ASP A 496 23.01 -22.28 5.19
CA ASP A 496 23.40 -23.66 5.49
C ASP A 496 22.47 -24.61 4.73
N ASP A 497 23.02 -25.64 4.08
CA ASP A 497 22.26 -26.59 3.26
C ASP A 497 21.23 -27.36 4.10
N ARG A 498 21.51 -27.58 5.40
CA ARG A 498 20.57 -28.18 6.36
C ARG A 498 19.28 -27.37 6.51
N SER A 499 19.26 -26.10 6.11
CA SER A 499 18.06 -25.26 6.18
C SER A 499 16.96 -25.69 5.20
N TYR A 500 17.24 -26.65 4.31
CA TYR A 500 16.33 -27.11 3.26
C TYR A 500 15.84 -28.53 3.53
N LEU A 501 14.56 -28.79 3.24
CA LEU A 501 13.97 -30.14 3.35
C LEU A 501 14.71 -31.19 2.50
N ALA A 502 15.41 -30.77 1.44
CA ALA A 502 16.21 -31.66 0.60
C ALA A 502 17.44 -32.24 1.33
N ASN A 503 17.96 -31.57 2.35
CA ASN A 503 19.22 -31.93 3.03
C ASN A 503 19.01 -32.13 4.53
N LYS A 504 18.03 -32.95 4.90
CA LYS A 504 17.69 -33.15 6.32
C LYS A 504 18.86 -33.74 7.11
N GLU A 505 19.20 -33.10 8.21
CA GLU A 505 20.17 -33.58 9.19
C GLU A 505 19.50 -34.12 10.46
N LYS A 506 20.17 -35.08 11.12
CA LYS A 506 19.69 -35.60 12.41
C LYS A 506 19.82 -34.54 13.50
N GLY A 507 18.82 -34.46 14.37
CA GLY A 507 18.81 -33.54 15.51
C GLY A 507 17.99 -32.25 15.30
N PHE A 508 17.48 -32.02 14.08
CA PHE A 508 16.59 -30.90 13.77
C PHE A 508 15.16 -31.35 13.48
N ASP A 509 14.21 -30.45 13.73
CA ASP A 509 12.80 -30.62 13.42
C ASP A 509 12.44 -29.94 12.09
N TYR A 510 12.14 -30.75 11.08
CA TYR A 510 11.73 -30.31 9.75
C TYR A 510 10.22 -30.27 9.57
N GLN A 511 9.42 -30.62 10.60
CA GLN A 511 7.96 -30.67 10.48
C GLN A 511 7.35 -29.28 10.25
N THR A 512 7.90 -28.25 10.89
CA THR A 512 7.47 -26.86 10.70
C THR A 512 7.80 -26.38 9.28
N LEU A 513 9.01 -26.64 8.79
CA LEU A 513 9.39 -26.32 7.41
C LEU A 513 8.48 -27.03 6.40
N SER A 514 8.21 -28.32 6.60
CA SER A 514 7.36 -29.10 5.69
C SER A 514 5.92 -28.61 5.61
N LYS A 515 5.40 -27.93 6.63
CA LYS A 515 4.06 -27.36 6.63
C LYS A 515 3.99 -25.98 5.98
N GLU A 516 5.14 -25.32 5.84
CA GLU A 516 5.23 -23.92 5.45
C GLU A 516 5.81 -23.71 4.05
N ILE A 517 6.26 -24.77 3.38
CA ILE A 517 6.60 -24.69 1.97
C ILE A 517 5.30 -24.76 1.16
N HIS A 518 5.04 -23.70 0.41
CA HIS A 518 3.87 -23.54 -0.47
C HIS A 518 4.20 -23.94 -1.90
#